data_AF-A0A8E8L8C9-F1
#
_entry.id   AF-A0A8E8L8C9-F1
#
_cell.length_a   1.000
_cell.length_b   1.000
_cell.length_c   1.000
_cell.angle_alpha   90.00
_cell.angle_beta   90.00
_cell.angle_gamma   90.00
#
_symmetry.space_group_name_H-M   'P 1'
#
loop_
_entity.id
_entity.type
_entity.pdbx_description
1 polymer ?
#
loop_
_entity_poly.entity_id
_entity_poly.type
_entity_poly.pdbx_seq_one_letter_code
_entity_poly.pdbx_strand_id
1 'polypeptide(L)'
;MNILTTLVYGIFNHKVPSALDRNQFSSWLTGFIDGEGNFQVFLDRHYLRVVFRINLHIDDIDVLYRIKEFLGVGTVRSNKNSCVYSIGNINDLLTVLFPLLDQYPLYTTKWLDYQDFKLVVNYLSAASTTRLSENQLVWAKTIMQGMNSNRTHYDYSLIPQLKVVDPFWLLGFIEAEATFGFKGLVPYFQIGQHTRSLMVLNAIAAFLQSLPKGFRFTLNSLPPVVSSSLNKTTSVSVITINSIDALYDYFMFFLLDMPFQTRKSVDFLYWCLALHFHKFGHFYLPEGRALVNQIAQYVNSGRTDKSNRNSNNLFSLK
;
A
#
# COMPACT_ATOMS: atom_id res chain seq x y z
N MET A 1 -21.55 -4.04 6.85
CA MET A 1 -20.39 -4.94 7.07
C MET A 1 -20.63 -6.21 6.25
N ASN A 2 -19.65 -6.68 5.48
CA ASN A 2 -19.83 -7.87 4.62
C ASN A 2 -19.84 -9.15 5.49
N ILE A 3 -20.59 -10.17 5.08
CA ILE A 3 -20.66 -11.52 5.68
C ILE A 3 -19.25 -12.09 5.93
N LEU A 4 -18.33 -11.94 4.97
CA LEU A 4 -16.95 -12.42 5.09
C LEU A 4 -16.24 -11.83 6.31
N THR A 5 -16.39 -10.52 6.55
CA THR A 5 -15.81 -9.85 7.72
C THR A 5 -16.38 -10.43 9.00
N THR A 6 -17.71 -10.52 9.12
CA THR A 6 -18.36 -11.06 10.33
C THR A 6 -17.93 -12.49 10.61
N LEU A 7 -17.85 -13.32 9.58
CA LEU A 7 -17.41 -14.72 9.67
C LEU A 7 -15.97 -14.83 10.18
N VAL A 8 -15.03 -14.15 9.53
CA VAL A 8 -13.61 -14.24 9.86
C VAL A 8 -13.33 -13.75 11.27
N TYR A 9 -13.86 -12.59 11.64
CA TYR A 9 -13.67 -12.05 12.99
C TYR A 9 -14.35 -12.93 14.06
N GLY A 10 -15.50 -13.54 13.75
CA GLY A 10 -16.15 -14.51 14.61
C GLY A 10 -15.32 -15.79 14.83
N ILE A 11 -14.78 -16.39 13.76
CA ILE A 11 -13.92 -17.59 13.82
C ILE A 11 -12.71 -17.35 14.72
N PHE A 12 -12.09 -16.18 14.60
CA PHE A 12 -10.86 -15.85 15.33
C PHE A 12 -11.13 -15.16 16.68
N ASN A 13 -12.39 -15.05 17.11
CA ASN A 13 -12.81 -14.34 18.32
C ASN A 13 -12.17 -12.93 18.43
N HIS A 14 -12.09 -12.23 17.30
CA HIS A 14 -11.58 -10.87 17.21
C HIS A 14 -12.71 -9.87 17.02
N LYS A 15 -12.50 -8.64 17.46
CA LYS A 15 -13.40 -7.53 17.17
C LYS A 15 -12.95 -6.82 15.91
N VAL A 16 -13.90 -6.42 15.07
CA VAL A 16 -13.60 -5.57 13.93
C VAL A 16 -12.97 -4.27 14.44
N PRO A 17 -11.79 -3.86 13.94
CA PRO A 17 -11.11 -2.65 14.38
C PRO A 17 -11.99 -1.43 14.19
N SER A 18 -11.87 -0.48 15.12
CA SER A 18 -12.48 0.84 14.96
C SER A 18 -11.86 1.58 13.77
N ALA A 19 -12.60 2.55 13.23
CA ALA A 19 -12.05 3.43 12.21
C ALA A 19 -10.78 4.14 12.72
N LEU A 20 -9.86 4.41 11.80
CA LEU A 20 -8.65 5.17 12.08
C LEU A 20 -9.00 6.56 12.61
N ASP A 21 -8.31 6.99 13.67
CA ASP A 21 -8.31 8.41 14.03
C ASP A 21 -7.51 9.24 13.02
N ARG A 22 -7.49 10.57 13.21
CA ARG A 22 -6.83 11.48 12.26
C ARG A 22 -5.33 11.22 12.11
N ASN A 23 -4.61 10.93 13.20
CA ASN A 23 -3.16 10.70 13.16
C ASN A 23 -2.85 9.34 12.55
N GLN A 24 -3.63 8.31 12.91
CA GLN A 24 -3.48 6.98 12.34
C GLN A 24 -3.80 6.99 10.84
N PHE A 25 -4.82 7.73 10.40
CA PHE A 25 -5.12 7.92 8.98
C PHE A 25 -4.04 8.72 8.25
N SER A 26 -3.46 9.76 8.87
CA SER A 26 -2.30 10.47 8.30
C SER A 26 -1.14 9.51 8.05
N SER A 27 -0.78 8.70 9.03
CA SER A 27 0.30 7.72 8.92
C SER A 27 0.01 6.65 7.86
N TRP A 28 -1.21 6.09 7.86
CA TRP A 28 -1.68 5.18 6.82
C TRP A 28 -1.58 5.81 5.43
N LEU A 29 -2.05 7.05 5.27
CA LEU A 29 -2.05 7.74 3.99
C LEU A 29 -0.64 7.94 3.47
N THR A 30 0.34 8.29 4.31
CA THR A 30 1.71 8.48 3.85
C THR A 30 2.40 7.16 3.48
N GLY A 31 2.07 6.06 4.18
CA GLY A 31 2.45 4.70 3.77
C GLY A 31 1.85 4.31 2.41
N PHE A 32 0.58 4.64 2.20
CA PHE A 32 -0.10 4.40 0.93
C PHE A 32 0.48 5.27 -0.21
N ILE A 33 0.84 6.52 0.07
CA ILE A 33 1.54 7.41 -0.87
C ILE A 33 2.95 6.89 -1.20
N ASP A 34 3.65 6.29 -0.24
CA ASP A 34 4.95 5.67 -0.47
C ASP A 34 4.89 4.52 -1.49
N GLY A 35 3.74 3.85 -1.65
CA GLY A 35 3.50 2.90 -2.72
C GLY A 35 2.88 3.52 -3.98
N GLU A 36 1.71 4.15 -3.87
CA GLU A 36 0.85 4.54 -5.00
C GLU A 36 0.95 6.03 -5.42
N GLY A 37 1.63 6.85 -4.62
CA GLY A 37 1.70 8.30 -4.84
C GLY A 37 2.63 8.69 -5.99
N ASN A 38 2.29 9.79 -6.68
CA ASN A 38 3.12 10.32 -7.76
C ASN A 38 3.15 11.86 -7.76
N PHE A 39 4.35 12.43 -7.73
CA PHE A 39 4.58 13.88 -7.76
C PHE A 39 5.05 14.28 -9.15
N GLN A 40 4.27 15.08 -9.87
CA GLN A 40 4.55 15.42 -11.27
C GLN A 40 4.85 16.91 -11.42
N VAL A 41 5.98 17.19 -12.07
CA VAL A 41 6.30 18.51 -12.62
C VAL A 41 6.41 18.35 -14.14
N PHE A 42 5.72 19.18 -14.90
CA PHE A 42 5.74 19.11 -16.35
C PHE A 42 5.51 20.48 -17.01
N LEU A 43 5.89 20.57 -18.28
CA LEU A 43 5.66 21.76 -19.10
C LEU A 43 4.48 21.53 -20.04
N ASP A 44 3.53 22.46 -20.01
CA ASP A 44 2.56 22.64 -21.08
C ASP A 44 3.02 23.81 -21.95
N ARG A 45 3.72 23.49 -23.04
CA ARG A 45 4.51 24.46 -23.83
C ARG A 45 5.55 25.16 -22.96
N HIS A 46 5.29 26.41 -22.59
CA HIS A 46 6.17 27.23 -21.73
C HIS A 46 5.58 27.43 -20.33
N TYR A 47 4.43 26.81 -20.03
CA TYR A 47 3.77 26.92 -18.75
C TYR A 47 4.16 25.76 -17.85
N LEU A 48 4.77 26.07 -16.71
CA LEU A 48 5.10 25.09 -15.70
C LEU A 48 3.84 24.67 -14.95
N ARG A 49 3.67 23.36 -14.80
CA ARG A 49 2.52 22.73 -14.14
C ARG A 49 3.01 21.69 -13.14
N VAL A 50 2.21 21.53 -12.10
CA VAL A 50 2.45 20.59 -11.00
C VAL A 50 1.17 19.86 -10.68
N VAL A 51 1.28 18.58 -10.34
CA VAL A 51 0.16 17.80 -9.82
C VAL A 51 0.67 16.64 -8.96
N PHE A 52 0.07 16.47 -7.79
CA PHE A 52 0.17 15.22 -7.03
C PHE A 52 -0.98 14.29 -7.43
N ARG A 53 -0.71 12.99 -7.60
CA ARG A 53 -1.71 11.99 -8.00
C ARG A 53 -1.57 10.68 -7.23
N ILE A 54 -2.70 10.00 -7.07
CA ILE A 54 -2.79 8.57 -6.75
C ILE A 54 -3.68 7.96 -7.84
N ASN A 55 -3.18 6.98 -8.59
CA ASN A 55 -3.89 6.34 -9.69
C ASN A 55 -4.09 4.86 -9.40
N LEU A 56 -5.33 4.41 -9.33
CA LEU A 56 -5.69 3.04 -8.97
C LEU A 56 -6.60 2.43 -10.03
N HIS A 57 -6.82 1.12 -9.93
CA HIS A 57 -7.90 0.46 -10.67
C HIS A 57 -9.27 1.01 -10.22
N ILE A 58 -10.27 1.02 -11.11
CA ILE A 58 -11.61 1.56 -10.81
C ILE A 58 -12.28 0.89 -9.61
N ASP A 59 -11.92 -0.37 -9.34
CA ASP A 59 -12.45 -1.12 -8.21
C ASP A 59 -12.09 -0.50 -6.85
N ASP A 60 -11.00 0.26 -6.77
CA ASP A 60 -10.50 0.89 -5.55
C ASP A 60 -10.87 2.39 -5.45
N ILE A 61 -11.86 2.85 -6.24
CA ILE A 61 -12.27 4.26 -6.23
C ILE A 61 -12.74 4.75 -4.85
N ASP A 62 -13.30 3.87 -4.03
CA ASP A 62 -13.81 4.21 -2.70
C ASP A 62 -12.70 4.74 -1.77
N VAL A 63 -11.48 4.20 -1.87
CA VAL A 63 -10.36 4.72 -1.06
C VAL A 63 -9.95 6.12 -1.51
N LEU A 64 -10.05 6.43 -2.80
CA LEU A 64 -9.75 7.77 -3.31
C LEU A 64 -10.76 8.82 -2.80
N TYR A 65 -12.05 8.46 -2.68
CA TYR A 65 -13.04 9.34 -2.07
C TYR A 65 -12.80 9.54 -0.57
N ARG A 66 -12.40 8.50 0.17
CA ARG A 66 -12.00 8.63 1.58
C ARG A 66 -10.79 9.55 1.75
N ILE A 67 -9.78 9.42 0.89
CA ILE A 67 -8.60 10.30 0.90
C ILE A 67 -9.00 11.75 0.62
N LYS A 68 -9.87 11.98 -0.36
CA LYS A 68 -10.40 13.32 -0.68
C LYS A 68 -11.16 13.90 0.52
N GLU A 69 -12.03 13.12 1.15
CA GLU A 69 -12.78 13.54 2.34
C GLU A 69 -11.86 13.90 3.51
N PHE A 70 -10.85 13.07 3.76
CA PHE A 70 -9.85 13.29 4.82
C PHE A 70 -9.02 14.55 4.60
N LEU A 71 -8.53 14.77 3.37
CA LEU A 71 -7.72 15.94 3.03
C LEU A 71 -8.56 17.22 2.84
N GLY A 72 -9.85 17.08 2.55
CA GLY A 72 -10.76 18.21 2.29
C GLY A 72 -10.50 18.95 0.97
N VAL A 73 -9.54 18.51 0.16
CA VAL A 73 -9.10 19.15 -1.09
C VAL A 73 -8.94 18.13 -2.21
N GLY A 74 -8.62 18.62 -3.42
CA GLY A 74 -8.35 17.76 -4.58
C GLY A 74 -9.61 17.23 -5.27
N THR A 75 -9.39 16.44 -6.32
CA THR A 75 -10.46 15.90 -7.17
C THR A 75 -10.26 14.42 -7.44
N VAL A 76 -11.36 13.66 -7.48
CA VAL A 76 -11.40 12.27 -7.93
C VAL A 76 -12.03 12.25 -9.32
N ARG A 77 -11.37 11.58 -10.27
CA ARG A 77 -11.87 11.34 -11.62
C ARG A 77 -11.75 9.86 -11.94
N SER A 78 -12.64 9.34 -12.76
CA SER A 78 -12.61 7.94 -13.18
C SER A 78 -12.81 7.81 -14.68
N ASN A 79 -12.30 6.72 -15.22
CA ASN A 79 -12.64 6.20 -16.53
C ASN A 79 -13.09 4.74 -16.38
N LYS A 80 -13.18 4.00 -17.49
CA LYS A 80 -13.69 2.62 -17.52
C LYS A 80 -12.95 1.66 -16.57
N ASN A 81 -11.62 1.77 -16.45
CA ASN A 81 -10.79 0.79 -15.75
C ASN A 81 -9.86 1.43 -14.70
N SER A 82 -9.76 2.75 -14.63
CA SER A 82 -8.91 3.44 -13.67
C SER A 82 -9.60 4.63 -13.02
N CYS A 83 -9.12 4.99 -11.84
CA CYS A 83 -9.54 6.17 -11.11
C CYS A 83 -8.32 6.91 -10.56
N VAL A 84 -8.42 8.23 -10.47
CA VAL A 84 -7.31 9.11 -10.10
C VAL A 84 -7.78 10.14 -9.11
N TYR A 85 -7.12 10.20 -7.96
CA TYR A 85 -7.16 11.34 -7.05
C TYR A 85 -6.03 12.30 -7.44
N SER A 86 -6.31 13.60 -7.47
CA SER A 86 -5.32 14.60 -7.83
C SER A 86 -5.47 15.93 -7.10
N ILE A 87 -4.32 16.51 -6.74
CA ILE A 87 -4.20 17.88 -6.22
C ILE A 87 -3.25 18.65 -7.14
N GLY A 88 -3.79 19.63 -7.87
CA GLY A 88 -3.01 20.54 -8.73
C GLY A 88 -3.10 22.00 -8.33
N ASN A 89 -3.96 22.34 -7.37
CA ASN A 89 -4.06 23.69 -6.83
C ASN A 89 -2.86 23.96 -5.91
N ILE A 90 -2.14 25.06 -6.16
CA ILE A 90 -0.93 25.43 -5.42
C ILE A 90 -1.21 25.66 -3.94
N ASN A 91 -2.31 26.33 -3.59
CA ASN A 91 -2.66 26.59 -2.20
C ASN A 91 -3.00 25.30 -1.45
N ASP A 92 -3.76 24.39 -2.06
CA ASP A 92 -4.08 23.09 -1.46
C ASP A 92 -2.81 22.25 -1.20
N LEU A 93 -1.85 22.28 -2.14
CA LEU A 93 -0.56 21.61 -1.96
C LEU A 93 0.21 22.19 -0.76
N LEU A 94 0.30 23.52 -0.67
CA LEU A 94 1.02 24.22 0.38
C LEU A 94 0.38 24.09 1.77
N THR A 95 -0.95 24.11 1.84
CA THR A 95 -1.69 24.22 3.11
C THR A 95 -2.18 22.87 3.64
N VAL A 96 -2.25 21.84 2.78
CA VAL A 96 -2.76 20.52 3.17
C VAL A 96 -1.72 19.42 2.93
N LEU A 97 -1.26 19.22 1.68
CA LEU A 97 -0.41 18.08 1.36
C LEU A 97 0.98 18.20 2.01
N PHE A 98 1.63 19.36 1.92
CA PHE A 98 2.98 19.53 2.45
C PHE A 98 3.03 19.46 3.98
N PRO A 99 2.12 20.10 4.74
CA PRO A 99 2.07 19.93 6.19
C PRO A 99 1.88 18.46 6.61
N LEU A 100 1.06 17.69 5.88
CA LEU A 100 0.91 16.25 6.12
C LEU A 100 2.24 15.51 5.92
N LEU A 101 2.90 15.70 4.78
CA LEU A 101 4.13 14.97 4.43
C LEU A 101 5.35 15.45 5.22
N ASP A 102 5.35 16.68 5.73
CA ASP A 102 6.39 17.17 6.63
C ASP A 102 6.25 16.58 8.04
N GLN A 103 5.01 16.37 8.50
CA GLN A 103 4.73 15.75 9.81
C GLN A 103 4.85 14.22 9.76
N TYR A 104 4.42 13.60 8.66
CA TYR A 104 4.45 12.15 8.42
C TYR A 104 5.26 11.88 7.15
N PRO A 105 6.60 11.76 7.26
CA PRO A 105 7.45 11.69 6.08
C PRO A 105 7.25 10.41 5.26
N LEU A 106 7.65 10.51 3.99
CA LEU A 106 7.85 9.35 3.12
C LEU A 106 9.23 8.75 3.39
N TYR A 107 9.33 7.42 3.35
CA TYR A 107 10.56 6.68 3.64
C TYR A 107 11.19 6.02 2.41
N THR A 108 10.50 6.01 1.27
CA THR A 108 11.09 5.55 -0.01
C THR A 108 11.84 6.69 -0.72
N THR A 109 12.50 6.38 -1.84
CA THR A 109 13.13 7.42 -2.71
C THR A 109 12.14 8.45 -3.25
N LYS A 110 10.84 8.19 -3.14
CA LYS A 110 9.76 9.14 -3.46
C LYS A 110 9.83 10.41 -2.61
N TRP A 111 10.45 10.35 -1.43
CA TRP A 111 10.78 11.53 -0.65
C TRP A 111 11.57 12.56 -1.45
N LEU A 112 12.55 12.12 -2.25
CA LEU A 112 13.35 13.04 -3.06
C LEU A 112 12.50 13.71 -4.14
N ASP A 113 11.58 12.96 -4.76
CA ASP A 113 10.64 13.50 -5.73
C ASP A 113 9.68 14.51 -5.08
N TYR A 114 9.25 14.24 -3.85
CA TYR A 114 8.47 15.17 -3.05
C TYR A 114 9.26 16.47 -2.78
N GLN A 115 10.54 16.40 -2.41
CA GLN A 115 11.36 17.60 -2.16
C GLN A 115 11.51 18.47 -3.41
N ASP A 116 11.80 17.86 -4.57
CA ASP A 116 11.90 18.57 -5.84
C ASP A 116 10.54 19.17 -6.27
N PHE A 117 9.45 18.42 -6.07
CA PHE A 117 8.10 18.90 -6.30
C PHE A 117 7.75 20.10 -5.41
N LYS A 118 8.08 20.04 -4.11
CA LYS A 118 7.87 21.11 -3.13
C LYS A 118 8.63 22.37 -3.52
N LEU A 119 9.87 22.23 -3.98
CA LEU A 119 10.68 23.33 -4.49
C LEU A 119 10.01 24.04 -5.67
N VAL A 120 9.46 23.29 -6.63
CA VAL A 120 8.75 23.87 -7.78
C VAL A 120 7.43 24.53 -7.36
N VAL A 121 6.67 23.92 -6.45
CA VAL A 121 5.41 24.50 -5.95
C VAL A 121 5.67 25.83 -5.23
N ASN A 122 6.72 25.91 -4.40
CA ASN A 122 7.11 27.15 -3.73
C ASN A 122 7.54 28.25 -4.72
N TYR A 123 8.24 27.87 -5.81
CA TYR A 123 8.52 28.81 -6.90
C TYR A 123 7.22 29.33 -7.53
N LEU A 124 6.29 28.43 -7.85
CA LEU A 124 5.01 28.79 -8.47
C LEU A 124 4.12 29.65 -7.56
N SER A 125 4.18 29.47 -6.23
CA SER A 125 3.40 30.28 -5.30
C SER A 125 3.91 31.72 -5.18
N ALA A 126 5.20 31.94 -5.40
CA ALA A 126 5.80 33.28 -5.40
C ALA A 126 5.78 33.95 -6.78
N ALA A 127 5.63 33.16 -7.85
CA ALA A 127 5.66 33.66 -9.22
C ALA A 127 4.35 34.38 -9.59
N SER A 128 4.47 35.51 -10.31
CA SER A 128 3.32 36.21 -10.88
C SER A 128 2.72 35.51 -12.11
N THR A 129 3.44 34.56 -12.70
CA THR A 129 3.01 33.79 -13.87
C THR A 129 3.62 32.39 -13.85
N THR A 130 2.89 31.42 -14.39
CA THR A 130 3.42 30.07 -14.61
C THR A 130 4.19 29.94 -15.91
N ARG A 131 4.23 30.99 -16.76
CA ARG A 131 5.01 31.01 -18.01
C ARG A 131 6.48 31.28 -17.70
N LEU A 132 7.36 30.39 -18.13
CA LEU A 132 8.79 30.48 -17.86
C LEU A 132 9.54 31.28 -18.95
N SER A 133 10.56 32.02 -18.53
CA SER A 133 11.62 32.54 -19.39
C SER A 133 12.59 31.43 -19.81
N GLU A 134 13.49 31.71 -20.77
CA GLU A 134 14.44 30.70 -21.26
C GLU A 134 15.34 30.14 -20.13
N ASN A 135 15.87 31.00 -19.27
CA ASN A 135 16.68 30.57 -18.13
C ASN A 135 15.86 29.73 -17.12
N GLN A 136 14.60 30.09 -16.91
CA GLN A 136 13.70 29.33 -16.03
C GLN A 136 13.32 27.97 -16.65
N LEU A 137 13.21 27.86 -17.98
CA LEU A 137 12.99 26.59 -18.66
C LEU A 137 14.17 25.64 -18.46
N VAL A 138 15.41 26.13 -18.53
CA VAL A 138 16.61 25.32 -18.25
C VAL A 138 16.55 24.77 -16.82
N TRP A 139 16.28 25.64 -15.84
CA TRP A 139 16.13 25.23 -14.45
C TRP A 139 15.03 24.18 -14.25
N ALA A 140 13.83 24.40 -14.79
CA ALA A 140 12.71 23.48 -14.65
C ALA A 140 13.02 22.11 -15.29
N LYS A 141 13.67 22.10 -16.46
CA LYS A 141 14.12 20.86 -17.12
C LYS A 141 15.14 20.10 -16.25
N THR A 142 16.07 20.80 -15.60
CA THR A 142 17.02 20.16 -14.67
C THR A 142 16.30 19.47 -13.51
N ILE A 143 15.30 20.12 -12.91
CA ILE A 143 14.50 19.50 -11.84
C ILE A 143 13.74 18.28 -12.37
N MET A 144 13.08 18.41 -13.53
CA MET A 144 12.32 17.30 -14.14
C MET A 144 13.20 16.08 -14.48
N GLN A 145 14.49 16.30 -14.81
CA GLN A 145 15.47 15.22 -14.99
C GLN A 145 15.87 14.58 -13.66
N GLY A 146 15.81 15.33 -12.57
CA GLY A 146 16.03 14.84 -11.22
C GLY A 146 14.87 14.03 -10.64
N MET A 147 13.69 13.97 -11.27
CA MET A 147 12.48 13.40 -10.65
C MET A 147 11.99 12.07 -11.27
N ASN A 148 11.26 11.30 -10.46
CA ASN A 148 10.49 10.10 -10.86
C ASN A 148 11.35 9.07 -11.62
N SER A 149 10.94 8.69 -12.83
CA SER A 149 11.65 7.75 -13.69
C SER A 149 12.93 8.33 -14.31
N ASN A 150 13.08 9.65 -14.34
CA ASN A 150 14.28 10.31 -14.86
C ASN A 150 15.40 10.34 -13.82
N ARG A 151 15.07 10.23 -12.52
CA ARG A 151 16.04 10.24 -11.43
C ARG A 151 17.00 9.05 -11.52
N THR A 152 18.28 9.34 -11.74
CA THR A 152 19.36 8.34 -11.74
C THR A 152 20.28 8.46 -10.52
N HIS A 153 20.33 9.63 -9.88
CA HIS A 153 21.12 9.86 -8.67
C HIS A 153 20.21 9.99 -7.44
N TYR A 154 20.55 9.26 -6.38
CA TYR A 154 19.78 9.20 -5.13
C TYR A 154 20.68 9.59 -3.96
N ASP A 155 20.45 10.77 -3.39
CA ASP A 155 21.09 11.16 -2.14
C ASP A 155 20.29 10.60 -0.97
N TYR A 156 20.72 9.42 -0.50
CA TYR A 156 20.07 8.72 0.60
C TYR A 156 20.17 9.46 1.94
N SER A 157 21.10 10.41 2.09
CA SER A 157 21.24 11.18 3.33
C SER A 157 20.07 12.13 3.57
N LEU A 158 19.36 12.51 2.49
CA LEU A 158 18.19 13.38 2.55
C LEU A 158 16.90 12.63 2.89
N ILE A 159 16.90 11.30 2.78
CA ILE A 159 15.71 10.47 3.01
C ILE A 159 15.53 10.24 4.52
N PRO A 160 14.35 10.54 5.10
CA PRO A 160 14.01 10.25 6.48
C PRO A 160 14.27 8.78 6.81
N GLN A 161 14.89 8.52 7.95
CA GLN A 161 15.24 7.17 8.36
C GLN A 161 14.05 6.50 9.07
N LEU A 162 13.57 5.38 8.52
CA LEU A 162 12.54 4.55 9.14
C LEU A 162 13.15 3.70 10.27
N LYS A 163 13.45 4.34 11.41
CA LYS A 163 14.08 3.66 12.57
C LYS A 163 13.11 2.77 13.33
N VAL A 164 11.86 3.21 13.46
CA VAL A 164 10.76 2.47 14.09
C VAL A 164 9.62 2.48 13.09
N VAL A 165 9.16 1.29 12.74
CA VAL A 165 8.05 1.14 11.79
C VAL A 165 6.74 1.44 12.53
N ASP A 166 6.08 2.52 12.15
CA ASP A 166 4.71 2.80 12.57
C ASP A 166 3.77 1.75 11.95
N PRO A 167 2.99 1.01 12.75
CA PRO A 167 2.03 0.02 12.25
C PRO A 167 1.04 0.56 11.21
N PHE A 168 0.62 1.82 11.31
CA PHE A 168 -0.37 2.40 10.40
C PHE A 168 0.27 2.80 9.06
N TRP A 169 1.48 3.36 9.08
CA TRP A 169 2.28 3.55 7.88
C TRP A 169 2.53 2.21 7.17
N LEU A 170 2.89 1.17 7.94
CA LEU A 170 3.09 -0.17 7.38
C LEU A 170 1.81 -0.70 6.75
N LEU A 171 0.64 -0.52 7.38
CA LEU A 171 -0.63 -0.91 6.82
C LEU A 171 -0.88 -0.23 5.47
N GLY A 172 -0.69 1.09 5.39
CA GLY A 172 -0.83 1.83 4.13
C GLY A 172 0.10 1.31 3.04
N PHE A 173 1.36 1.06 3.39
CA PHE A 173 2.35 0.51 2.46
C PHE A 173 2.01 -0.93 2.04
N ILE A 174 1.48 -1.76 2.95
CA ILE A 174 0.98 -3.10 2.64
C ILE A 174 -0.20 -3.01 1.67
N GLU A 175 -1.13 -2.10 1.91
CA GLU A 175 -2.31 -1.89 1.07
C GLU A 175 -1.97 -1.38 -0.34
N ALA A 176 -0.79 -0.79 -0.52
CA ALA A 176 -0.23 -0.50 -1.84
C ALA A 176 0.54 -1.69 -2.43
N GLU A 177 1.64 -2.09 -1.80
CA GLU A 177 2.72 -2.88 -2.43
C GLU A 177 2.69 -4.38 -2.10
N ALA A 178 1.94 -4.79 -1.06
CA ALA A 178 1.97 -6.17 -0.61
C ALA A 178 1.05 -7.09 -1.41
N THR A 179 1.34 -8.39 -1.34
CA THR A 179 0.48 -9.46 -1.85
C THR A 179 0.20 -10.48 -0.76
N PHE A 180 -1.09 -10.75 -0.54
CA PHE A 180 -1.57 -11.96 0.13
C PHE A 180 -1.81 -13.00 -0.97
N GLY A 181 -0.93 -13.99 -1.07
CA GLY A 181 -0.87 -14.87 -2.24
C GLY A 181 -0.89 -16.35 -1.90
N PHE A 182 -0.99 -17.17 -2.96
CA PHE A 182 -0.93 -18.63 -2.86
C PHE A 182 0.11 -19.19 -3.84
N LYS A 183 0.97 -20.09 -3.37
CA LYS A 183 1.89 -20.87 -4.21
C LYS A 183 1.55 -22.34 -4.07
N GLY A 184 0.98 -22.94 -5.12
CA GLY A 184 0.46 -24.31 -5.03
C GLY A 184 -0.62 -24.47 -3.95
N LEU A 185 -1.51 -23.48 -3.82
CA LEU A 185 -2.53 -23.37 -2.76
C LEU A 185 -1.99 -23.21 -1.33
N VAL A 186 -0.69 -23.01 -1.15
CA VAL A 186 -0.08 -22.67 0.14
C VAL A 186 -0.03 -21.15 0.29
N PRO A 187 -0.65 -20.57 1.34
CA PRO A 187 -0.60 -19.14 1.62
C PRO A 187 0.83 -18.62 1.79
N TYR A 188 1.11 -17.45 1.23
CA TYR A 188 2.31 -16.66 1.53
C TYR A 188 1.96 -15.17 1.64
N PHE A 189 2.85 -14.42 2.27
CA PHE A 189 2.82 -12.96 2.27
C PHE A 189 4.13 -12.44 1.67
N GLN A 190 4.04 -11.41 0.81
CA GLN A 190 5.23 -10.74 0.29
C GLN A 190 5.00 -9.24 0.11
N ILE A 191 6.09 -8.48 0.14
CA ILE A 191 6.13 -7.05 -0.20
C ILE A 191 7.26 -6.86 -1.21
N GLY A 192 6.94 -6.23 -2.34
CA GLY A 192 7.91 -5.86 -3.36
C GLY A 192 8.24 -4.38 -3.29
N GLN A 193 9.48 -4.01 -3.63
CA GLN A 193 9.85 -2.63 -3.91
C GLN A 193 11.11 -2.56 -4.77
N HIS A 194 11.26 -1.50 -5.56
CA HIS A 194 12.49 -1.28 -6.33
C HIS A 194 13.71 -1.19 -5.41
N THR A 195 14.87 -1.71 -5.83
CA THR A 195 16.12 -1.77 -5.02
C THR A 195 16.61 -0.42 -4.53
N ARG A 196 16.27 0.66 -5.25
CA ARG A 196 16.50 2.05 -4.82
C ARG A 196 15.85 2.37 -3.47
N SER A 197 14.80 1.66 -3.07
CA SER A 197 14.14 1.83 -1.77
C SER A 197 14.32 0.60 -0.85
N LEU A 198 15.44 -0.12 -0.97
CA LEU A 198 15.70 -1.34 -0.20
C LEU A 198 15.72 -1.12 1.33
N MET A 199 16.10 0.08 1.79
CA MET A 199 16.11 0.43 3.22
C MET A 199 14.74 0.23 3.89
N VAL A 200 13.65 0.48 3.15
CA VAL A 200 12.29 0.28 3.63
C VAL A 200 12.00 -1.22 3.83
N LEU A 201 12.35 -2.06 2.85
CA LEU A 201 12.15 -3.51 2.98
C LEU A 201 12.96 -4.09 4.15
N ASN A 202 14.17 -3.58 4.38
CA ASN A 202 15.00 -4.02 5.52
C ASN A 202 14.36 -3.63 6.86
N ALA A 203 13.85 -2.40 6.99
CA ALA A 203 13.16 -1.95 8.20
C ALA A 203 11.88 -2.76 8.45
N ILE A 204 11.09 -3.01 7.40
CA ILE A 204 9.88 -3.85 7.50
C ILE A 204 10.24 -5.28 7.89
N ALA A 205 11.28 -5.87 7.29
CA ALA A 205 11.71 -7.22 7.64
C ALA A 205 12.13 -7.33 9.12
N ALA A 206 12.88 -6.36 9.63
CA ALA A 206 13.26 -6.29 11.04
C ALA A 206 12.04 -6.14 11.97
N PHE A 207 11.05 -5.33 11.58
CA PHE A 207 9.80 -5.19 12.32
C PHE A 207 8.99 -6.51 12.33
N LEU A 208 8.84 -7.17 11.18
CA LEU A 208 8.09 -8.43 11.09
C LEU A 208 8.75 -9.55 11.91
N GLN A 209 10.08 -9.59 11.97
CA GLN A 209 10.85 -10.51 12.79
C GLN A 209 10.70 -10.25 14.30
N SER A 210 10.41 -9.01 14.70
CA SER A 210 10.24 -8.61 16.10
C SER A 210 8.79 -8.66 16.59
N LEU A 211 7.83 -8.99 15.72
CA LEU A 211 6.43 -9.08 16.08
C LEU A 211 6.22 -10.03 17.27
N PRO A 212 5.43 -9.63 18.28
CA PRO A 212 5.06 -10.53 19.35
C PRO A 212 4.10 -11.59 18.82
N LYS A 213 4.09 -12.74 19.49
CA LYS A 213 3.14 -13.81 19.18
C LYS A 213 1.73 -13.40 19.58
N GLY A 214 0.84 -13.28 18.59
CA GLY A 214 -0.58 -12.97 18.78
C GLY A 214 -1.40 -14.18 19.24
N PHE A 215 -1.05 -15.38 18.77
CA PHE A 215 -1.76 -16.62 19.11
C PHE A 215 -0.88 -17.60 19.89
N ARG A 216 -1.28 -17.92 21.11
CA ARG A 216 -0.42 -18.62 22.09
C ARG A 216 -0.68 -20.12 22.25
N PHE A 217 -1.47 -20.73 21.36
CA PHE A 217 -1.79 -22.17 21.47
C PHE A 217 -0.58 -23.06 21.14
N THR A 218 0.16 -22.77 20.07
CA THR A 218 1.44 -23.45 19.78
C THR A 218 2.49 -22.92 20.75
N LEU A 219 3.31 -23.76 21.40
CA LEU A 219 4.39 -23.27 22.27
C LEU A 219 5.70 -23.02 21.51
N ASN A 220 5.95 -23.75 20.42
CA ASN A 220 7.27 -23.82 19.75
C ASN A 220 7.36 -23.15 18.36
N SER A 221 6.35 -22.39 17.94
CA SER A 221 6.45 -21.68 16.64
C SER A 221 7.56 -20.64 16.70
N LEU A 222 8.42 -20.62 15.68
CA LEU A 222 9.45 -19.60 15.54
C LEU A 222 8.85 -18.29 15.01
N PRO A 223 9.44 -17.12 15.34
CA PRO A 223 9.07 -15.84 14.75
C PRO A 223 9.19 -15.84 13.21
N PRO A 224 8.57 -14.87 12.52
CA PRO A 224 8.67 -14.76 11.07
C PRO A 224 10.09 -14.66 10.56
N VAL A 225 10.53 -15.68 9.80
CA VAL A 225 11.75 -15.60 9.01
C VAL A 225 11.39 -14.96 7.67
N VAL A 226 12.02 -13.82 7.40
CA VAL A 226 11.82 -13.06 6.17
C VAL A 226 12.93 -13.40 5.19
N SER A 227 12.55 -14.02 4.07
CA SER A 227 13.46 -14.28 2.94
C SER A 227 13.38 -13.14 1.93
N SER A 228 14.45 -12.92 1.16
CA SER A 228 14.50 -11.89 0.12
C SER A 228 14.87 -12.47 -1.24
N SER A 229 14.25 -11.98 -2.31
CA SER A 229 14.61 -12.30 -3.69
C SER A 229 14.72 -11.04 -4.55
N LEU A 230 15.57 -11.06 -5.58
CA LEU A 230 15.79 -9.93 -6.49
C LEU A 230 15.45 -10.33 -7.92
N ASN A 231 14.51 -9.61 -8.53
CA ASN A 231 14.32 -9.64 -9.97
C ASN A 231 15.32 -8.69 -10.63
N LYS A 232 16.38 -9.24 -11.24
CA LYS A 232 17.45 -8.45 -11.86
C LYS A 232 16.97 -7.59 -13.04
N THR A 233 15.97 -8.05 -13.78
CA THR A 233 15.44 -7.34 -14.97
C THR A 233 14.68 -6.08 -14.59
N THR A 234 13.88 -6.14 -13.52
CA THR A 234 13.06 -5.01 -13.06
C THR A 234 13.70 -4.24 -11.90
N SER A 235 14.81 -4.75 -11.37
CA SER A 235 15.42 -4.25 -10.13
C SER A 235 14.44 -4.16 -8.96
N VAL A 236 13.49 -5.09 -8.90
CA VAL A 236 12.55 -5.21 -7.78
C VAL A 236 13.06 -6.26 -6.80
N SER A 237 13.24 -5.83 -5.54
CA SER A 237 13.50 -6.71 -4.41
C SER A 237 12.17 -7.07 -3.75
N VAL A 238 12.02 -8.33 -3.33
CA VAL A 238 10.80 -8.83 -2.69
C VAL A 238 11.18 -9.52 -1.40
N ILE A 239 10.56 -9.13 -0.30
CA ILE A 239 10.62 -9.85 0.97
C ILE A 239 9.41 -10.77 1.10
N THR A 240 9.58 -11.96 1.68
CA THR A 240 8.55 -13.01 1.74
C THR A 240 8.57 -13.75 3.07
N ILE A 241 7.36 -13.98 3.61
CA ILE A 241 7.09 -14.92 4.70
C ILE A 241 6.19 -16.04 4.14
N ASN A 242 6.63 -17.29 4.27
CA ASN A 242 5.94 -18.47 3.77
C ASN A 242 5.66 -19.55 4.83
N SER A 243 6.21 -19.39 6.04
CA SER A 243 5.94 -20.30 7.16
C SER A 243 4.51 -20.10 7.65
N ILE A 244 3.68 -21.15 7.53
CA ILE A 244 2.29 -21.14 7.98
C ILE A 244 2.19 -20.77 9.46
N ASP A 245 3.08 -21.32 10.30
CA ASP A 245 3.09 -21.02 11.73
C ASP A 245 3.44 -19.56 12.01
N ALA A 246 4.44 -19.00 11.31
CA ALA A 246 4.80 -17.59 11.51
C ALA A 246 3.71 -16.64 11.01
N LEU A 247 3.14 -16.95 9.84
CA LEU A 247 2.04 -16.19 9.27
C LEU A 247 0.82 -16.21 10.20
N TYR A 248 0.47 -17.39 10.74
CA TYR A 248 -0.73 -17.55 11.56
C TYR A 248 -0.51 -17.03 12.99
N ASP A 249 0.58 -17.44 13.66
CA ASP A 249 0.75 -17.20 15.10
C ASP A 249 1.21 -15.76 15.41
N TYR A 250 1.73 -15.02 14.42
CA TYR A 250 2.27 -13.67 14.58
C TYR A 250 1.59 -12.66 13.65
N PHE A 251 1.77 -12.83 12.34
CA PHE A 251 1.46 -11.77 11.37
C PHE A 251 -0.04 -11.57 11.14
N MET A 252 -0.82 -12.65 11.04
CA MET A 252 -2.27 -12.61 10.79
C MET A 252 -3.00 -11.85 11.89
N PHE A 253 -2.71 -12.16 13.16
CA PHE A 253 -3.38 -11.50 14.28
C PHE A 253 -3.00 -10.04 14.43
N PHE A 254 -1.73 -9.68 14.18
CA PHE A 254 -1.32 -8.29 14.08
C PHE A 254 -2.17 -7.52 13.05
N LEU A 255 -2.43 -8.08 11.86
CA LEU A 255 -3.25 -7.44 10.85
C LEU A 255 -4.76 -7.50 11.11
N LEU A 256 -5.26 -8.48 11.88
CA LEU A 256 -6.66 -8.51 12.31
C LEU A 256 -7.00 -7.35 13.25
N ASP A 257 -6.01 -6.80 13.95
CA ASP A 257 -6.17 -5.60 14.79
C ASP A 257 -6.11 -4.29 13.98
N MET A 258 -5.79 -4.35 12.68
CA MET A 258 -5.56 -3.17 11.85
C MET A 258 -6.80 -2.82 10.99
N PRO A 259 -7.25 -1.54 10.99
CA PRO A 259 -8.37 -1.09 10.18
C PRO A 259 -7.93 -0.81 8.72
N PHE A 260 -7.98 -1.83 7.87
CA PHE A 260 -7.73 -1.68 6.42
C PHE A 260 -8.65 -0.64 5.77
N GLN A 261 -8.12 0.11 4.81
CA GLN A 261 -8.83 1.19 4.11
C GLN A 261 -9.15 0.89 2.64
N THR A 262 -8.53 -0.15 2.08
CA THR A 262 -8.69 -0.58 0.68
C THR A 262 -9.40 -1.93 0.59
N ARG A 263 -9.66 -2.36 -0.65
CA ARG A 263 -10.19 -3.69 -0.92
C ARG A 263 -9.17 -4.80 -0.64
N LYS A 264 -7.89 -4.50 -0.40
CA LYS A 264 -6.91 -5.52 0.00
C LYS A 264 -7.31 -6.23 1.31
N SER A 265 -8.15 -5.60 2.13
CA SER A 265 -8.85 -6.26 3.24
C SER A 265 -9.56 -7.55 2.83
N VAL A 266 -10.21 -7.58 1.67
CA VAL A 266 -10.94 -8.77 1.19
C VAL A 266 -9.97 -9.91 0.86
N ASP A 267 -8.83 -9.59 0.24
CA ASP A 267 -7.77 -10.58 -0.02
C ASP A 267 -7.23 -11.15 1.28
N PHE A 268 -6.94 -10.27 2.23
CA PHE A 268 -6.46 -10.63 3.55
C PHE A 268 -7.43 -11.56 4.29
N LEU A 269 -8.73 -11.26 4.30
CA LEU A 269 -9.73 -12.07 5.00
C LEU A 269 -9.88 -13.48 4.38
N TYR A 270 -9.89 -13.58 3.05
CA TYR A 270 -9.87 -14.89 2.37
C TYR A 270 -8.58 -15.66 2.65
N TRP A 271 -7.45 -14.96 2.63
CA TRP A 271 -6.16 -15.53 2.96
C TRP A 271 -6.10 -16.04 4.41
N CYS A 272 -6.73 -15.36 5.38
CA CYS A 272 -6.83 -15.83 6.76
C CYS A 272 -7.57 -17.16 6.87
N LEU A 273 -8.68 -17.34 6.14
CA LEU A 273 -9.42 -18.62 6.13
C LEU A 273 -8.54 -19.76 5.60
N ALA A 274 -7.86 -19.55 4.48
CA ALA A 274 -6.97 -20.56 3.93
C ALA A 274 -5.80 -20.86 4.87
N LEU A 275 -5.22 -19.84 5.51
CA LEU A 275 -4.15 -20.00 6.48
C LEU A 275 -4.59 -20.83 7.69
N HIS A 276 -5.81 -20.61 8.20
CA HIS A 276 -6.39 -21.42 9.26
C HIS A 276 -6.51 -22.90 8.86
N PHE A 277 -6.95 -23.18 7.63
CA PHE A 277 -7.06 -24.55 7.13
C PHE A 277 -5.72 -25.25 7.03
N HIS A 278 -4.66 -24.54 6.64
CA HIS A 278 -3.29 -25.07 6.66
C HIS A 278 -2.80 -25.29 8.09
N LYS A 279 -2.99 -24.32 8.99
CA LYS A 279 -2.51 -24.37 10.38
C LYS A 279 -3.02 -25.59 11.15
N PHE A 280 -4.29 -25.96 10.96
CA PHE A 280 -4.92 -27.08 11.66
C PHE A 280 -4.99 -28.37 10.83
N GLY A 281 -4.36 -28.39 9.66
CA GLY A 281 -4.28 -29.57 8.80
C GLY A 281 -5.57 -29.91 8.03
N HIS A 282 -6.64 -29.11 8.15
CA HIS A 282 -7.88 -29.29 7.39
C HIS A 282 -7.67 -29.21 5.87
N PHE A 283 -6.66 -28.45 5.41
CA PHE A 283 -6.28 -28.40 4.00
C PHE A 283 -5.94 -29.77 3.40
N TYR A 284 -5.44 -30.72 4.20
CA TYR A 284 -5.07 -32.05 3.71
C TYR A 284 -6.25 -33.00 3.51
N LEU A 285 -7.46 -32.59 3.90
CA LEU A 285 -8.71 -33.27 3.57
C LEU A 285 -9.19 -32.86 2.17
N PRO A 286 -9.87 -33.74 1.41
CA PRO A 286 -10.40 -33.42 0.08
C PRO A 286 -11.27 -32.16 0.07
N GLU A 287 -12.15 -32.01 1.06
CA GLU A 287 -13.09 -30.90 1.19
C GLU A 287 -12.34 -29.60 1.52
N GLY A 288 -11.36 -29.66 2.42
CA GLY A 288 -10.54 -28.51 2.79
C GLY A 288 -9.69 -28.01 1.63
N ARG A 289 -9.08 -28.92 0.87
CA ARG A 289 -8.33 -28.57 -0.35
C ARG A 289 -9.25 -27.95 -1.41
N ALA A 290 -10.44 -28.51 -1.62
CA ALA A 290 -11.41 -27.98 -2.57
C ALA A 290 -11.85 -26.56 -2.19
N LEU A 291 -12.10 -26.31 -0.91
CA LEU A 291 -12.46 -24.97 -0.42
C LEU A 291 -11.31 -23.97 -0.59
N VAL A 292 -10.07 -24.32 -0.20
CA VAL A 292 -8.91 -23.42 -0.38
C VAL A 292 -8.68 -23.12 -1.86
N ASN A 293 -8.90 -24.09 -2.76
CA ASN A 293 -8.83 -23.86 -4.19
C ASN A 293 -9.89 -22.84 -4.67
N GLN A 294 -11.13 -22.94 -4.17
CA GLN A 294 -12.16 -21.94 -4.46
C GLN A 294 -11.76 -20.57 -3.92
N ILE A 295 -11.33 -20.48 -2.65
CA ILE A 295 -10.87 -19.23 -2.03
C ILE A 295 -9.79 -18.56 -2.88
N ALA A 296 -8.78 -19.31 -3.31
CA ALA A 296 -7.66 -18.77 -4.09
C ALA A 296 -8.10 -18.14 -5.44
N GLN A 297 -9.25 -18.55 -5.99
CA GLN A 297 -9.82 -17.96 -7.21
C GLN A 297 -10.46 -16.58 -6.98
N TYR A 298 -10.74 -16.19 -5.73
CA TYR A 298 -11.32 -14.90 -5.36
C TYR A 298 -10.32 -13.95 -4.68
N VAL A 299 -9.03 -14.21 -4.80
CA VAL A 299 -7.97 -13.35 -4.21
C VAL A 299 -7.19 -12.66 -5.33
N ASN A 300 -6.75 -11.43 -5.07
CA ASN A 300 -6.03 -10.57 -6.01
C ASN A 300 -6.84 -10.35 -7.30
N SER A 301 -6.28 -10.65 -8.48
CA SER A 301 -6.91 -10.44 -9.79
C SER A 301 -8.17 -11.27 -10.00
N GLY A 302 -8.31 -12.43 -9.35
CA GLY A 302 -9.50 -13.29 -9.49
C GLY A 302 -10.80 -12.65 -8.95
N ARG A 303 -10.69 -11.55 -8.19
CA ARG A 303 -11.84 -10.76 -7.70
C ARG A 303 -12.56 -9.97 -8.79
N THR A 304 -11.82 -9.56 -9.82
CA THR A 304 -12.34 -8.70 -10.88
C THR A 304 -12.86 -9.50 -12.07
N ASP A 305 -12.59 -10.81 -12.10
CA ASP A 305 -13.06 -11.75 -13.11
C ASP A 305 -14.59 -11.89 -13.08
N LYS A 306 -15.23 -11.48 -14.18
CA LYS A 306 -16.69 -11.49 -14.32
C LYS A 306 -17.30 -12.89 -14.27
N SER A 307 -16.54 -13.94 -14.61
CA SER A 307 -16.98 -15.33 -14.50
C SER A 307 -17.28 -15.75 -13.05
N ASN A 308 -16.58 -15.15 -12.09
CA ASN A 308 -16.69 -15.47 -10.66
C ASN A 308 -17.78 -14.65 -9.94
N ARG A 309 -18.45 -13.70 -10.60
CA ARG A 309 -19.57 -12.95 -10.00
C ARG A 309 -20.88 -13.74 -9.95
N ASN A 310 -21.03 -14.77 -10.79
CA ASN A 310 -22.22 -15.62 -10.84
C ASN A 310 -22.29 -16.66 -9.69
N SER A 311 -21.25 -16.75 -8.88
CA SER A 311 -21.12 -17.68 -7.75
C SER A 311 -21.33 -17.02 -6.38
N ASN A 312 -21.74 -15.75 -6.31
CA ASN A 312 -22.14 -15.08 -5.07
C ASN A 312 -23.33 -15.72 -4.33
N ASN A 313 -23.88 -16.84 -4.81
CA ASN A 313 -24.85 -17.69 -4.11
C ASN A 313 -24.23 -18.71 -3.14
N LEU A 314 -22.91 -18.70 -2.92
CA LEU A 314 -22.22 -19.68 -2.05
C LEU A 314 -22.59 -19.62 -0.56
N PHE A 315 -23.37 -18.64 -0.11
CA PHE A 315 -23.86 -18.54 1.28
C PHE A 315 -25.40 -18.64 1.42
N SER A 316 -26.14 -19.02 0.37
CA SER A 316 -27.55 -19.41 0.56
C SER A 316 -27.62 -20.88 1.03
N LEU A 317 -27.24 -21.13 2.27
CA LEU A 317 -27.65 -22.35 2.95
C LEU A 317 -29.11 -22.17 3.39
N LYS A 318 -30.02 -22.92 2.77
CA LYS A 318 -31.35 -23.20 3.31
C LYS A 318 -31.24 -24.22 4.42
#